data_AF-A0A1F3VDD0-F1
#
_entry.id   AF-A0A1F3VDD0-F1
#
_cell.length_a   1.000
_cell.length_b   1.000
_cell.length_c   1.000
_cell.angle_alpha   90.00
_cell.angle_beta   90.00
_cell.angle_gamma   90.00
#
_symmetry.space_group_name_H-M   'P 1'
#
loop_
_entity.id
_entity.type
_entity.pdbx_description
1 polymer ?
#
loop_
_entity_poly.entity_id
_entity_poly.type
_entity_poly.pdbx_seq_one_letter_code
_entity_poly.pdbx_strand_id
1 'polypeptide(L)' 'MSKKKFKETYVCKCTITGQEFITTKRPANPEELISVKAYYQLHQDEDDRPEKIKMRLASVEANTPSGDESDEQS' A
#
# COMPACT_ATOMS: atom_id res chain seq x y z
N MET A 1 -16.01 -35.99 -7.05
CA MET A 1 -15.59 -35.35 -5.78
C MET A 1 -14.93 -34.02 -6.08
N SER A 2 -15.48 -32.91 -5.61
CA SER A 2 -14.93 -31.56 -5.82
C SER A 2 -13.72 -31.35 -4.90
N LYS A 3 -12.52 -31.20 -5.48
CA LYS A 3 -11.30 -30.89 -4.72
C LYS A 3 -11.44 -29.48 -4.13
N LYS A 4 -11.60 -29.38 -2.81
CA LYS A 4 -11.59 -28.10 -2.08
C LYS A 4 -10.20 -27.46 -2.26
N LYS A 5 -10.13 -26.32 -2.94
CA LYS A 5 -8.88 -25.56 -3.08
C LYS A 5 -8.66 -24.79 -1.78
N PHE A 6 -7.65 -25.18 -1.01
CA PHE A 6 -7.17 -24.37 0.11
C PHE A 6 -6.58 -23.08 -0.48
N LYS A 7 -7.04 -21.94 0.01
CA LYS A 7 -6.50 -20.62 -0.35
C LYS A 7 -5.57 -20.20 0.77
N GLU A 8 -4.27 -20.16 0.50
CA GLU A 8 -3.29 -19.56 1.40
C GLU A 8 -3.39 -18.03 1.29
N THR A 9 -3.44 -17.35 2.42
CA THR A 9 -3.40 -15.89 2.51
C THR A 9 -2.17 -15.46 3.29
N TYR A 10 -1.44 -14.49 2.78
CA TYR A 10 -0.24 -13.92 3.36
C TYR A 10 -0.58 -12.51 3.85
N VAL A 11 -0.24 -12.22 5.10
CA VAL A 11 -0.34 -10.88 5.67
C VAL A 11 1.02 -10.21 5.47
N CYS A 12 1.03 -9.07 4.80
CA CYS A 12 2.23 -8.31 4.47
C CYS A 12 2.11 -6.90 5.06
N LYS A 13 3.18 -6.41 5.69
CA LYS A 13 3.22 -5.06 6.24
C LYS A 13 4.00 -4.14 5.30
N CYS A 14 3.44 -2.99 4.98
CA CYS A 14 4.12 -1.95 4.23
C CYS A 14 5.19 -1.30 5.12
N THR A 15 6.44 -1.26 4.67
CA THR A 15 7.55 -0.69 5.45
C THR A 15 7.46 0.81 5.63
N ILE A 16 6.91 1.52 4.63
CA ILE A 16 6.84 2.98 4.62
C ILE A 16 5.65 3.48 5.43
N THR A 17 4.47 2.87 5.23
CA THR A 17 3.22 3.36 5.83
C THR A 17 2.76 2.55 7.03
N GLY A 18 3.46 1.47 7.39
CA GLY A 18 3.08 0.57 8.46
C GLY A 18 1.78 -0.24 8.22
N GLN A 19 1.11 -0.03 7.09
CA GLN A 19 -0.19 -0.61 6.77
C GLN A 19 -0.09 -2.11 6.45
N GLU A 20 -1.07 -2.88 6.91
CA GLU A 20 -1.14 -4.32 6.66
C GLU A 20 -2.05 -4.63 5.46
N PHE A 21 -1.57 -5.48 4.55
CA PHE A 21 -2.25 -5.92 3.35
C PHE A 21 -2.30 -7.44 3.30
N ILE A 22 -3.46 -7.99 2.95
CA ILE A 22 -3.65 -9.44 2.80
C ILE A 22 -3.60 -9.78 1.31
N THR A 23 -2.68 -10.64 0.92
CA THR A 23 -2.56 -11.14 -0.46
C THR A 23 -2.70 -12.65 -0.50
N THR A 24 -3.28 -13.17 -1.58
CA THR A 24 -3.32 -14.62 -1.85
C THR A 24 -2.11 -15.10 -2.65
N LYS A 25 -1.32 -14.17 -3.19
CA LYS A 25 -0.10 -14.45 -3.94
C LYS A 25 1.09 -14.31 -3.00
N ARG A 26 1.89 -15.38 -2.87
CA ARG A 26 3.12 -15.34 -2.07
C ARG A 26 4.02 -14.19 -2.58
N PRO A 27 4.35 -13.20 -1.73
CA PRO A 27 5.27 -12.14 -2.09
C PRO A 27 6.69 -12.70 -2.20
N ALA A 28 7.51 -12.15 -3.09
CA ALA A 28 8.92 -12.53 -3.21
C ALA A 28 9.72 -12.02 -2.01
N ASN A 29 9.58 -10.72 -1.71
CA ASN A 29 10.21 -10.06 -0.57
C ASN A 29 9.10 -9.41 0.29
N PRO A 30 8.64 -10.06 1.38
CA PRO A 30 7.60 -9.49 2.24
C PRO A 30 8.11 -8.30 3.06
N GLU A 31 9.42 -8.22 3.31
CA GLU A 31 10.08 -7.15 4.07
C GLU A 31 10.29 -5.87 3.28
N GLU A 32 10.24 -5.91 1.95
CA GLU A 32 10.36 -4.73 1.07
C GLU A 32 9.00 -4.35 0.46
N LEU A 33 7.90 -4.94 0.95
CA LEU A 33 6.60 -4.71 0.37
C LEU A 33 6.16 -3.28 0.65
N ILE A 34 5.81 -2.56 -0.41
CA ILE A 34 5.40 -1.17 -0.36
C ILE A 34 4.04 -1.01 -1.02
N SER A 35 3.18 -0.18 -0.41
CA SER A 35 1.88 0.13 -1.01
C SER A 35 2.10 0.96 -2.28
N VAL A 36 1.18 0.82 -3.25
CA VAL A 36 1.24 1.59 -4.50
C VAL A 36 1.24 3.09 -4.23
N LYS A 37 0.50 3.56 -3.21
CA LYS A 37 0.52 4.97 -2.81
C LYS A 37 1.92 5.39 -2.33
N ALA A 38 2.54 4.59 -1.46
CA ALA A 38 3.87 4.86 -0.92
C ALA A 38 4.94 4.87 -2.02
N TYR A 39 4.86 3.95 -2.98
CA TYR A 39 5.77 3.90 -4.12
C TYR A 39 5.79 5.22 -4.92
N TYR A 40 4.62 5.72 -5.32
CA TYR A 40 4.51 6.98 -6.08
C TYR A 40 4.75 8.23 -5.26
N GLN A 41 4.69 8.15 -3.93
CA GLN A 41 5.09 9.27 -3.07
C GLN A 41 6.61 9.50 -3.13
N LEU A 42 7.39 8.41 -3.25
CA LEU A 42 8.83 8.43 -3.44
C LEU A 42 9.22 8.68 -4.91
N HIS A 43 8.45 8.14 -5.85
CA HIS A 43 8.72 8.19 -7.30
C HIS A 43 7.62 8.99 -8.01
N GLN A 44 7.56 10.29 -7.75
CA GLN A 44 6.52 11.15 -8.33
C GLN A 44 6.70 11.36 -9.83
N ASP A 45 7.94 11.33 -10.32
CA ASP A 45 8.28 11.49 -11.75
C ASP A 45 7.78 10.31 -12.59
N GLU A 46 7.71 9.11 -11.99
CA GLU A 46 7.23 7.89 -12.63
C GLU A 46 5.71 7.69 -12.48
N ASP A 47 4.97 8.69 -11.98
CA ASP A 47 3.55 8.55 -11.73
C ASP A 47 2.70 8.62 -13.02
N ASP A 48 2.61 7.47 -13.71
CA ASP A 48 1.79 7.27 -14.90
C ASP A 48 0.30 7.00 -14.59
N ARG A 49 -0.15 7.22 -13.34
CA ARG A 49 -1.59 7.03 -13.00
C ARG A 49 -2.47 7.94 -13.87
N PRO A 50 -3.59 7.45 -14.42
CA PRO A 50 -4.47 8.26 -15.25
C PRO A 50 -5.11 9.40 -14.43
N GLU A 51 -5.42 10.52 -15.09
CA GLU A 51 -5.91 11.75 -14.45
C GLU A 51 -7.14 11.52 -13.57
N LYS A 52 -8.04 10.63 -13.99
CA LYS A 52 -9.23 10.25 -13.21
C LYS A 52 -8.89 9.65 -11.85
N ILE A 53 -7.78 8.90 -11.76
CA ILE A 53 -7.30 8.31 -10.51
C ILE A 53 -6.59 9.36 -9.67
N LYS A 54 -5.75 10.21 -10.28
CA LYS A 54 -5.10 11.34 -9.60
C LYS A 54 -6.13 12.28 -8.95
N MET A 55 -7.18 12.64 -9.68
CA MET A 55 -8.26 13.49 -9.17
C MET A 55 -9.05 12.85 -8.02
N ARG A 56 -9.30 11.55 -8.09
CA ARG A 56 -9.94 10.80 -6.99
C ARG A 56 -9.07 10.75 -5.75
N LEU A 57 -7.77 10.50 -5.91
CA LEU A 57 -6.82 10.47 -4.79
C LEU A 57 -6.76 11.82 -4.08
N ALA A 58 -6.68 12.92 -4.84
CA ALA A 58 -6.72 14.27 -4.27
C ALA A 58 -8.00 14.54 -3.47
N SER A 59 -9.15 14.01 -3.92
CA SER A 59 -10.43 14.15 -3.20
C SER A 59 -10.50 13.27 -1.93
N VAL A 60 -9.78 12.14 -1.91
CA VAL A 60 -9.76 11.21 -0.78
C VAL A 60 -8.78 11.66 0.31
N GLU A 61 -7.63 12.26 -0.04
CA GLU A 61 -6.66 12.74 0.96
C GLU A 61 -7.23 13.84 1.87
N ALA A 62 -8.19 14.62 1.38
CA ALA A 62 -8.90 15.61 2.21
C ALA A 62 -9.76 14.99 3.33
N ASN A 63 -10.01 13.67 3.30
CA ASN A 63 -10.88 12.97 4.26
C ASN A 63 -10.17 11.92 5.11
N THR A 64 -8.85 11.72 4.95
CA THR A 64 -8.08 10.80 5.79
C THR A 64 -7.29 11.58 6.85
N PRO A 65 -7.59 11.44 8.16
CA PRO A 65 -6.72 11.98 9.19
C PRO A 65 -5.38 11.24 9.13
N SER A 66 -4.34 11.99 8.78
CA SER A 66 -2.94 11.59 8.84
C SER A 66 -2.55 11.32 10.29
N GLY A 67 -2.62 10.07 10.71
CA GLY A 67 -1.89 9.58 11.88
C GLY A 67 -0.61 8.93 11.39
N ASP A 68 0.48 9.70 11.37
CA ASP A 68 1.76 9.28 11.93
C ASP A 68 2.66 10.52 12.07
N GLU A 69 2.46 11.19 13.21
CA GLU A 69 3.41 12.09 13.83
C GLU A 69 4.50 11.20 14.45
N SER A 70 5.71 11.21 13.90
CA SER A 70 6.91 10.80 14.61
C SER A 70 7.87 11.98 14.59
N ASP A 71 7.62 12.85 15.56
CA ASP A 71 8.51 13.87 16.10
C ASP A 71 9.86 13.22 16.49
N GLU A 72 10.94 13.61 15.81
CA GLU A 72 12.30 13.42 16.33
C GLU A 72 12.78 14.79 16.84
N GLN A 73 12.32 15.16 18.03
CA GLN A 73 12.93 16.20 18.86
C GLN A 73 14.34 15.77 19.30
N SER A 74 15.33 16.62 19.04
CA SER A 74 16.63 16.67 19.75
C SER A 74 16.74 17.95 20.55
#